data_AF-A0A7Y8TGJ2-F1
#
_entry.id   AF-A0A7Y8TGJ2-F1
#
_cell.length_a   1.000
_cell.length_b   1.000
_cell.length_c   1.000
_cell.angle_alpha   90.00
_cell.angle_beta   90.00
_cell.angle_gamma   90.00
#
_symmetry.space_group_name_H-M   'P 1'
#
loop_
_entity.id
_entity.type
_entity.pdbx_description
1 polymer ?
#
loop_
_entity_poly.entity_id
_entity_poly.type
_entity_poly.pdbx_seq_one_letter_code
_entity_poly.pdbx_strand_id
1 'polypeptide(L)'
;MRKLLIILSFLYFGQCNAQDSLHKVIAQFAFETPRLSPKPQLVPGVAISSISLSGNWKFNANENNLSKAGNIRVPGEWVMQGFNVKKGTPAYYFKAFSIPADWIGKRIKIKFDGVSSHG
;
A
#
# COMPACT_ATOMS: atom_id res chain seq x y z
N MET A 1 23.62 53.12 -41.32
CA MET A 1 23.68 51.89 -40.51
C MET A 1 22.25 51.38 -40.33
N ARG A 2 21.87 50.27 -40.98
CA ARG A 2 20.51 49.72 -40.98
C ARG A 2 20.31 48.87 -39.72
N LYS A 3 19.36 49.24 -38.84
CA LYS A 3 18.96 48.42 -37.68
C LYS A 3 17.88 47.43 -38.12
N LEU A 4 18.20 46.14 -38.06
CA LEU A 4 17.32 45.01 -38.35
C LEU A 4 16.46 44.71 -37.10
N LEU A 5 15.13 44.75 -37.24
CA LEU A 5 14.16 44.46 -36.19
C LEU A 5 13.66 43.02 -36.36
N ILE A 6 13.99 42.11 -35.42
CA ILE A 6 13.50 40.73 -35.42
C ILE A 6 12.27 40.66 -34.51
N ILE A 7 11.10 40.40 -35.11
CA ILE A 7 9.84 40.16 -34.39
C ILE A 7 9.79 38.68 -34.03
N LEU A 8 9.84 38.35 -32.75
CA LEU A 8 9.72 36.99 -32.23
C LEU A 8 8.23 36.68 -31.97
N SER A 9 7.60 35.93 -32.87
CA SER A 9 6.23 35.45 -32.70
C SER A 9 6.19 34.24 -31.76
N PHE A 10 5.62 34.42 -30.57
CA PHE A 10 5.30 33.32 -29.65
C PHE A 10 4.00 32.63 -30.10
N LEU A 11 4.12 31.41 -30.64
CA LEU A 11 2.98 30.54 -30.91
C LEU A 11 2.43 30.03 -29.57
N TYR A 12 1.21 30.45 -29.22
CA TYR A 12 0.43 29.87 -28.13
C TYR A 12 0.05 28.44 -28.52
N PHE A 13 0.71 27.44 -27.93
CA PHE A 13 0.23 26.07 -27.97
C PHE A 13 -1.03 25.97 -27.11
N GLY A 14 -2.16 25.68 -27.74
CA GLY A 14 -3.41 25.35 -27.06
C GLY A 14 -3.25 24.10 -26.21
N GLN A 15 -3.71 24.16 -24.96
CA GLN A 15 -3.78 23.00 -24.08
C GLN A 15 -4.84 22.01 -24.60
N CYS A 16 -4.42 20.77 -24.90
CA CYS A 16 -5.31 19.65 -25.18
C CYS A 16 -5.84 19.08 -23.86
N ASN A 17 -7.16 19.17 -23.64
CA ASN A 17 -7.85 18.61 -22.47
C ASN A 17 -7.94 17.07 -22.56
N ALA A 18 -6.86 16.36 -22.24
CA ALA A 18 -6.86 14.91 -22.16
C ALA A 18 -7.32 14.35 -20.79
N GLN A 19 -7.52 15.21 -19.79
CA GLN A 19 -7.82 14.81 -18.40
C GLN A 19 -9.29 14.34 -18.20
N ASP A 20 -10.22 14.75 -19.08
CA ASP A 20 -11.66 14.51 -18.92
C ASP A 20 -12.11 13.11 -19.36
N SER A 21 -11.36 12.43 -20.22
CA SER A 21 -11.77 11.13 -20.79
C SER A 21 -11.60 9.98 -19.79
N LEU A 22 -10.57 10.02 -18.94
CA LEU A 22 -10.30 8.96 -17.96
C LEU A 22 -11.37 8.88 -16.88
N HIS A 23 -11.81 10.03 -16.36
CA HIS A 23 -12.87 10.08 -15.34
C HIS A 23 -14.20 9.53 -15.85
N LYS A 24 -14.56 9.78 -17.12
CA LYS A 24 -15.77 9.24 -17.74
C LYS A 24 -15.72 7.73 -17.90
N VAL A 25 -14.58 7.19 -18.32
CA VAL A 25 -14.40 5.74 -18.47
C VAL A 25 -14.46 5.03 -17.11
N ILE A 26 -13.81 5.57 -16.07
CA ILE A 26 -13.83 4.99 -14.72
C ILE A 26 -15.25 5.02 -14.12
N ALA A 27 -16.00 6.11 -14.33
CA ALA A 27 -17.40 6.22 -13.88
C ALA A 27 -18.32 5.18 -14.54
N GLN A 28 -18.03 4.78 -15.78
CA GLN A 28 -18.82 3.80 -16.53
C GLN A 28 -18.70 2.37 -15.98
N PHE A 29 -17.65 2.06 -15.23
CA PHE A 29 -17.45 0.75 -14.60
C PHE A 29 -18.12 0.62 -13.22
N ALA A 30 -18.82 1.65 -12.72
CA ALA A 30 -19.40 1.69 -11.37
C ALA A 30 -18.39 1.27 -10.28
N PHE A 31 -17.10 1.50 -10.52
CA PHE A 31 -16.05 1.14 -9.59
C PHE A 31 -16.01 2.18 -8.47
N GLU A 32 -16.60 1.84 -7.32
CA GLU A 32 -16.47 2.65 -6.12
C GLU A 32 -15.01 2.62 -5.66
N THR A 33 -14.34 3.78 -5.76
CA THR A 33 -12.97 3.89 -5.26
C THR A 33 -12.98 3.72 -3.74
N PRO A 34 -12.30 2.70 -3.19
CA PRO A 34 -12.33 2.49 -1.75
C PRO A 34 -11.62 3.64 -1.05
N ARG A 35 -12.29 4.25 -0.06
CA ARG A 35 -11.67 5.30 0.75
C ARG A 35 -10.58 4.72 1.64
N LEU A 36 -9.33 5.07 1.35
CA LEU A 36 -8.20 4.72 2.21
C LEU A 36 -8.27 5.45 3.56
N SER A 37 -7.96 4.72 4.63
CA SER A 37 -7.78 5.35 5.94
C SER A 37 -6.48 6.15 5.95
N PRO A 38 -6.48 7.43 6.39
CA PRO A 38 -5.25 8.21 6.49
C PRO A 38 -4.30 7.60 7.54
N LYS A 39 -2.99 7.69 7.30
CA LYS A 39 -1.97 7.33 8.28
C LYS A 39 -1.81 8.48 9.28
N PRO A 40 -1.98 8.26 10.59
CA PRO A 40 -1.89 9.33 11.56
C PRO A 40 -0.44 9.81 11.72
N GLN A 41 -0.21 11.10 11.49
CA GLN A 41 1.09 11.72 11.78
C GLN A 41 1.22 12.08 13.27
N LEU A 42 0.14 12.60 13.88
CA LEU A 42 0.08 12.97 15.29
C LEU A 42 -1.25 12.49 15.89
N VAL A 43 -1.19 11.94 17.10
CA VAL A 43 -2.38 11.61 17.90
C VAL A 43 -2.17 12.17 19.30
N PRO A 44 -3.04 13.07 19.80
CA PRO A 44 -2.87 13.65 21.14
C PRO A 44 -2.78 12.59 22.24
N GLY A 45 -1.75 12.72 23.08
CA GLY A 45 -1.46 11.79 24.18
C GLY A 45 -0.85 10.46 23.74
N VAL A 46 -0.36 10.35 22.49
CA VAL A 46 0.36 9.18 21.97
C VAL A 46 1.73 9.62 21.51
N ALA A 47 2.79 8.99 22.02
CA ALA A 47 4.17 9.30 21.67
C ALA A 47 4.54 8.79 20.27
N ILE A 48 4.12 7.57 19.93
CA ILE A 48 4.39 6.93 18.62
C ILE A 48 3.05 6.52 17.99
N SER A 49 2.65 7.22 16.92
CA SER A 49 1.34 7.01 16.26
C SER A 49 1.28 5.79 15.35
N SER A 50 2.43 5.21 14.97
CA SER A 50 2.48 4.04 14.10
C SER A 50 3.73 3.20 14.36
N ILE A 51 3.57 1.88 14.26
CA ILE A 51 4.66 0.90 14.41
C ILE A 51 4.73 0.10 13.11
N SER A 52 5.93 -0.07 12.56
CA SER A 52 6.14 -1.00 11.45
C SER A 52 6.10 -2.43 11.96
N LEU A 53 5.31 -3.28 11.31
CA LEU A 53 5.29 -4.72 11.58
C LEU A 53 6.19 -5.51 10.63
N SER A 54 7.00 -4.87 9.78
CA SER A 54 7.93 -5.55 8.87
C SER A 54 9.00 -6.38 9.61
N GLY A 55 9.70 -7.25 8.87
CA GLY A 55 10.76 -8.10 9.37
C GLY A 55 10.33 -9.56 9.48
N ASN A 56 10.76 -10.23 10.54
CA ASN A 56 10.49 -11.65 10.73
C ASN A 56 9.06 -11.90 11.21
N TRP A 57 8.36 -12.77 10.49
CA TRP A 57 7.05 -13.32 10.78
C TRP A 57 7.15 -14.84 10.85
N LYS A 58 6.11 -15.46 11.42
CA LYS A 58 5.90 -16.90 11.30
C LYS A 58 4.96 -17.18 10.13
N PHE A 59 5.22 -18.26 9.42
CA PHE A 59 4.48 -18.62 8.22
C PHE A 59 4.19 -20.12 8.16
N ASN A 60 2.98 -20.46 7.74
CA ASN A 60 2.58 -21.83 7.49
C ASN A 60 1.75 -21.89 6.21
N ALA A 61 2.17 -22.73 5.25
CA ALA A 61 1.52 -22.87 3.95
C ALA A 61 0.28 -23.77 3.97
N ASN A 62 0.09 -24.56 5.02
CA ASN A 62 -0.84 -25.70 5.01
C ASN A 62 -1.91 -25.62 6.11
N GLU A 63 -1.58 -25.07 7.27
CA GLU A 63 -2.47 -25.07 8.44
C GLU A 63 -2.34 -23.80 9.28
N ASN A 64 -3.43 -23.42 9.92
CA ASN A 64 -3.45 -22.31 10.89
C ASN A 64 -2.84 -22.73 12.23
N ASN A 65 -1.55 -23.09 12.23
CA ASN A 65 -0.86 -23.59 13.41
C ASN A 65 0.50 -22.90 13.58
N LEU A 66 0.57 -22.00 14.57
CA LEU A 66 1.78 -21.25 14.91
C LEU A 66 2.94 -22.15 15.36
N SER A 67 2.65 -23.23 16.09
CA SER A 67 3.68 -24.13 16.63
C SER A 67 4.44 -24.89 15.55
N LYS A 68 3.86 -25.03 14.36
CA LYS A 68 4.47 -25.66 13.19
C LYS A 68 4.92 -24.65 12.12
N ALA A 69 4.82 -23.37 12.42
CA ALA A 69 5.14 -22.31 11.45
C ALA A 69 6.66 -22.08 11.33
N GLY A 70 7.13 -21.96 10.09
CA GLY A 70 8.49 -21.55 9.75
C GLY A 70 8.68 -20.03 9.87
N ASN A 71 9.89 -19.54 9.62
CA ASN A 71 10.16 -18.10 9.58
C ASN A 71 10.03 -17.57 8.14
N ILE A 72 9.40 -16.40 7.97
CA ILE A 72 9.35 -15.67 6.69
C ILE A 72 9.70 -14.20 6.93
N ARG A 73 10.29 -13.53 5.93
CA ARG A 73 10.47 -12.08 5.92
C ARG A 73 9.31 -11.39 5.21
N VAL A 74 8.78 -10.35 5.84
CA VAL A 74 7.72 -9.48 5.30
C VAL A 74 8.24 -8.03 5.24
N PRO A 75 8.11 -7.31 4.11
CA PRO A 75 7.56 -7.78 2.84
C PRO A 75 8.48 -8.77 2.13
N GLY A 76 7.88 -9.66 1.34
CA GLY A 76 8.58 -10.67 0.56
C GLY A 76 7.60 -11.66 -0.05
N GLU A 77 7.98 -12.26 -1.17
CA GLU A 77 7.20 -13.32 -1.83
C GLU A 77 7.61 -14.67 -1.22
N TRP A 78 6.66 -15.59 -1.04
CA TRP A 78 6.88 -16.82 -0.28
C TRP A 78 7.58 -17.91 -1.10
N VAL A 79 7.34 -17.99 -2.41
CA VAL A 79 8.03 -18.91 -3.33
C VAL A 79 9.52 -18.59 -3.37
N MET A 80 9.88 -17.32 -3.44
CA MET A 80 11.26 -16.83 -3.38
C MET A 80 11.95 -17.11 -2.04
N GLN A 81 11.19 -17.41 -0.98
CA GLN A 81 11.69 -17.77 0.34
C GLN A 81 11.63 -19.27 0.62
N GLY A 82 11.34 -20.08 -0.40
CA GLY A 82 11.36 -21.55 -0.32
C GLY A 82 10.06 -22.18 0.20
N PHE A 83 8.97 -21.41 0.30
CA PHE A 83 7.67 -21.95 0.64
C PHE A 83 6.85 -22.28 -0.61
N ASN A 84 6.14 -23.40 -0.57
CA ASN A 84 5.18 -23.77 -1.60
C ASN A 84 3.77 -23.75 -0.99
N VAL A 85 2.89 -22.91 -1.54
CA VAL A 85 1.48 -22.84 -1.17
C VAL A 85 0.69 -23.41 -2.33
N LYS A 86 -0.14 -24.43 -2.08
CA LYS A 86 -0.95 -25.03 -3.14
C LYS A 86 -1.96 -23.99 -3.65
N LYS A 87 -2.10 -23.90 -4.98
CA LYS A 87 -3.09 -23.02 -5.61
C LYS A 87 -4.49 -23.24 -5.04
N GLY A 88 -5.17 -22.14 -4.72
CA GLY A 88 -6.51 -22.15 -4.13
C GLY A 88 -6.55 -22.52 -2.64
N THR A 89 -5.40 -22.62 -1.97
CA THR A 89 -5.32 -22.84 -0.52
C THR A 89 -4.82 -21.58 0.20
N PRO A 90 -5.23 -21.36 1.46
CA PRO A 90 -4.78 -20.21 2.23
C PRO A 90 -3.33 -20.36 2.67
N ALA A 91 -2.65 -19.23 2.82
CA ALA A 91 -1.38 -19.14 3.51
C ALA A 91 -1.56 -18.40 4.85
N TYR A 92 -0.91 -18.87 5.90
CA TYR A 92 -1.08 -18.36 7.26
C TYR A 92 0.15 -17.60 7.73
N TYR A 93 -0.04 -16.34 8.13
CA TYR A 93 1.00 -15.45 8.63
C TYR A 93 0.72 -15.09 10.09
N PHE A 94 1.75 -15.10 10.94
CA PHE A 94 1.63 -14.75 12.34
C PHE A 94 2.71 -13.75 12.77
N LYS A 95 2.29 -12.75 13.54
CA LYS A 95 3.18 -11.76 14.14
C LYS A 95 2.66 -11.42 15.53
N ALA A 96 3.49 -11.64 16.54
CA ALA A 96 3.28 -11.10 17.87
C ALA A 96 3.96 -9.73 17.98
N PHE A 97 3.28 -8.78 18.62
CA PHE A 97 3.83 -7.47 18.97
C PHE A 97 3.08 -6.94 20.20
N SER A 98 3.70 -6.00 20.91
CA SER A 98 3.07 -5.33 22.04
C SER A 98 2.40 -4.03 21.61
N ILE A 99 1.20 -3.79 22.11
CA ILE A 99 0.51 -2.52 21.92
C ILE A 99 1.04 -1.54 22.97
N PRO A 100 1.50 -0.33 22.58
CA PRO A 100 1.92 0.69 23.53
C PRO A 100 0.82 1.07 24.52
N ALA A 101 1.19 1.31 25.78
CA ALA A 101 0.22 1.62 26.84
C ALA A 101 -0.55 2.94 26.58
N ASP A 102 0.09 3.90 25.91
CA ASP A 102 -0.52 5.18 25.53
C ASP A 102 -1.57 5.04 24.38
N TRP A 103 -1.70 3.85 23.78
CA TRP A 103 -2.76 3.54 22.81
C TRP A 103 -4.08 3.10 23.48
N ILE A 104 -4.11 2.89 24.80
CA ILE A 104 -5.33 2.51 25.53
C ILE A 104 -6.45 3.54 25.28
N GLY A 105 -7.65 3.05 24.96
CA GLY A 105 -8.80 3.90 24.63
C GLY A 105 -8.72 4.61 23.27
N LYS A 106 -7.64 4.41 22.49
CA LYS A 106 -7.52 4.93 21.12
C LYS A 106 -8.04 3.91 20.10
N ARG A 107 -8.39 4.38 18.90
CA ARG A 107 -8.75 3.51 17.77
C ARG A 107 -7.48 2.97 17.11
N ILE A 108 -7.29 1.65 17.18
CA ILE A 108 -6.15 0.95 16.58
C ILE A 108 -6.56 0.36 15.23
N LYS A 109 -5.71 0.49 14.22
CA LYS A 109 -5.89 -0.11 12.90
C LYS A 109 -4.62 -0.86 12.48
N ILE A 110 -4.78 -2.01 11.86
CA ILE A 110 -3.71 -2.65 11.09
C ILE A 110 -3.83 -2.22 9.63
N LYS A 111 -2.70 -1.88 9.00
CA LYS A 111 -2.66 -1.48 7.59
C LYS A 111 -1.66 -2.36 6.85
N PHE A 112 -2.14 -2.97 5.76
CA PHE A 112 -1.30 -3.59 4.74
C PHE A 112 -1.23 -2.64 3.55
N ASP A 113 -0.04 -2.45 2.98
CA ASP A 113 0.15 -1.64 1.77
C ASP A 113 -0.17 -2.44 0.50
N GLY A 114 0.05 -3.75 0.54
CA GLY A 114 -0.37 -4.68 -0.51
C GLY A 114 -0.32 -6.12 0.00
N VAL A 115 -1.30 -6.93 -0.40
CA VAL A 115 -1.34 -8.37 -0.16
C VAL A 115 -1.74 -9.02 -1.47
N SER A 116 -0.91 -9.94 -1.96
CA SER A 116 -1.18 -10.69 -3.20
C SER A 116 -1.73 -12.06 -2.86
N SER A 117 -2.77 -12.49 -3.57
CA SER A 117 -3.24 -13.87 -3.60
C SER A 117 -2.67 -14.66 -4.78
N HIS A 118 -1.76 -14.07 -5.55
CA HIS A 118 -1.14 -14.69 -6.71
C HIS A 118 0.03 -15.58 -6.25
N GLY A 119 -0.10 -16.88 -6.50
CA GLY A 119 0.88 -17.92 -6.22
C GLY A 119 0.48 -19.24 -6.86
#